data_AF-A0AAD4Z9Z4-F1
#
_entry.id   AF-A0AAD4Z9Z4-F1
#
_cell.length_a   1.000
_cell.length_b   1.000
_cell.length_c   1.000
_cell.angle_alpha   90.00
_cell.angle_beta   90.00
_cell.angle_gamma   90.00
#
_symmetry.space_group_name_H-M   'P 1'
#
loop_
_entity.id
_entity.type
_entity.pdbx_description
1 polymer ?
#
loop_
_entity_poly.entity_id
_entity_poly.type
_entity_poly.pdbx_seq_one_letter_code
_entity_poly.pdbx_strand_id
1 'polypeptide(L)'
;MTSLNKLRSLTLRYCMLVEFVPPLGRLESLEVLVIYKWLSVKKVGVEFLGIHGTIETQTSSSPLILFPNLKTLEFDLLPMWEEWEGMTRWSEEEDSQKTIKIMPCLSSLRMNSCPLLRTLPNFLRNTPLKELVIDEVYSLTLAQGCRKGRGEWPNISHIPNIKLGFEFVQKDGVYQTDDDETPSAVSTSSSGIKKFLKNYLRLGLALPGQA
;
A
#
# COMPACT_ATOMS: atom_id res chain seq x y z
N MET A 1 -20.31 13.40 21.94
CA MET A 1 -19.84 12.84 20.65
C MET A 1 -19.97 11.33 20.73
N THR A 2 -20.75 10.71 19.83
CA THR A 2 -20.96 9.26 19.81
C THR A 2 -19.68 8.57 19.34
N SER A 3 -19.03 7.83 20.25
CA SER A 3 -17.89 7.00 19.89
C SER A 3 -18.34 5.89 18.94
N LEU A 4 -17.66 5.72 17.81
CA LEU A 4 -17.94 4.66 16.83
C LEU A 4 -17.23 3.35 17.23
N ASN A 5 -17.31 3.01 18.52
CA ASN A 5 -16.58 1.90 19.14
C ASN A 5 -17.02 0.50 18.69
N LYS A 6 -18.07 0.39 17.88
CA LYS A 6 -18.54 -0.87 17.29
C LYS A 6 -18.43 -0.89 15.76
N LEU A 7 -17.90 0.17 15.14
CA LEU A 7 -17.78 0.25 13.69
C LEU A 7 -16.69 -0.71 13.23
N ARG A 8 -17.09 -1.78 12.53
CA ARG A 8 -16.18 -2.83 12.03
C ARG A 8 -15.80 -2.66 10.57
N SER A 9 -16.62 -1.99 9.78
CA SER A 9 -16.37 -1.74 8.37
C SER A 9 -16.73 -0.31 8.02
N LEU A 10 -15.81 0.38 7.36
CA LEU A 10 -15.99 1.74 6.87
C LEU A 10 -15.57 1.79 5.41
N THR A 11 -16.47 2.29 4.57
CA THR A 11 -16.19 2.52 3.15
C THR A 11 -16.50 3.98 2.83
N LEU A 12 -15.50 4.73 2.43
CA LEU A 12 -15.63 6.13 2.06
C LEU A 12 -15.54 6.24 0.54
N ARG A 13 -16.66 6.61 -0.11
CA ARG A 13 -16.75 6.66 -1.58
C ARG A 13 -16.98 8.09 -2.07
N TYR A 14 -16.42 8.40 -3.24
CA TYR A 14 -16.76 9.59 -4.02
C TYR A 14 -16.49 10.93 -3.30
N CYS A 15 -15.45 11.02 -2.48
CA CYS A 15 -15.04 12.27 -1.84
C CYS A 15 -14.18 13.10 -2.79
N MET A 16 -14.83 13.89 -3.65
CA MET A 16 -14.15 14.58 -4.75
C MET A 16 -13.39 15.85 -4.34
N LEU A 17 -13.80 16.54 -3.27
CA LEU A 17 -13.22 17.82 -2.83
C LEU A 17 -12.31 17.70 -1.60
N VAL A 18 -12.16 16.48 -1.06
CA VAL A 18 -11.41 16.28 0.18
C VAL A 18 -9.93 16.09 -0.18
N GLU A 19 -9.09 17.01 0.30
CA GLU A 19 -7.64 16.97 0.06
C GLU A 19 -6.87 16.16 1.12
N PHE A 20 -7.47 15.98 2.30
CA PHE A 20 -6.86 15.30 3.46
C PHE A 20 -7.74 14.15 3.96
N VAL A 21 -7.12 13.01 4.28
CA VAL A 21 -7.86 11.88 4.82
C VAL A 21 -8.22 12.16 6.29
N PRO A 22 -9.47 11.91 6.73
CA PRO A 22 -9.88 12.14 8.11
C PRO A 22 -9.04 11.29 9.10
N PRO A 23 -8.95 11.71 10.37
CA PRO A 23 -8.24 10.97 11.41
C PRO A 23 -9.04 9.73 11.82
N LEU A 24 -8.71 8.58 11.23
CA LEU A 24 -9.43 7.32 11.43
C LEU A 24 -8.71 6.35 12.37
N GLY A 25 -7.44 6.61 12.71
CA GLY A 25 -6.61 5.67 13.48
C GLY A 25 -7.05 5.33 14.90
N ARG A 26 -8.01 6.06 15.46
CA ARG A 26 -8.62 5.78 16.78
C ARG A 26 -9.87 4.91 16.72
N LEU A 27 -10.25 4.41 15.54
CA LEU A 27 -11.38 3.49 15.40
C LEU A 27 -10.95 2.08 15.84
N GLU A 28 -11.14 1.79 17.13
CA GLU A 28 -10.62 0.58 17.76
C GLU A 28 -11.20 -0.72 17.20
N SER A 29 -12.50 -0.74 16.87
CA SER A 29 -13.17 -1.96 16.37
C SER A 29 -13.12 -2.12 14.85
N LEU A 30 -12.47 -1.19 14.13
CA LEU A 30 -12.47 -1.19 12.67
C LEU A 30 -11.63 -2.33 12.13
N GLU A 31 -12.23 -3.20 11.32
CA GLU A 31 -11.59 -4.35 10.68
C GLU A 31 -11.35 -4.14 9.18
N VAL A 32 -12.20 -3.36 8.54
CA VAL A 32 -12.14 -3.10 7.09
C VAL A 32 -12.27 -1.61 6.84
N LEU A 33 -11.29 -1.05 6.13
CA LEU A 33 -11.31 0.33 5.64
C LEU A 33 -11.09 0.34 4.14
N VAL A 34 -12.03 0.91 3.41
CA VAL A 34 -11.97 1.09 1.96
C VAL A 34 -12.13 2.57 1.62
N ILE A 35 -11.16 3.13 0.91
CA ILE A 35 -11.17 4.50 0.40
C ILE A 35 -11.25 4.42 -1.13
N TYR A 36 -12.39 4.82 -1.68
CA TYR A 36 -12.71 4.64 -3.10
C TYR A 36 -13.04 5.97 -3.77
N LYS A 37 -12.36 6.28 -4.87
CA LYS A 37 -12.65 7.43 -5.74
C LYS A 37 -12.54 8.78 -5.02
N TRP A 38 -11.38 9.01 -4.39
CA TRP A 38 -11.00 10.29 -3.79
C TRP A 38 -10.09 11.04 -4.77
N LEU A 39 -10.66 11.97 -5.53
CA LEU A 39 -9.99 12.54 -6.71
C LEU A 39 -9.00 13.66 -6.39
N SER A 40 -9.09 14.27 -5.20
CA SER A 40 -8.27 15.44 -4.82
C SER A 40 -7.22 15.16 -3.75
N VAL A 41 -7.19 13.95 -3.19
CA VAL A 41 -6.16 13.58 -2.19
C VAL A 41 -4.81 13.50 -2.87
N LYS A 42 -3.88 14.32 -2.39
CA LYS A 42 -2.48 14.30 -2.82
C LYS A 42 -1.57 13.57 -1.84
N LYS A 43 -1.93 13.63 -0.57
CA LYS A 43 -1.13 13.07 0.52
C LYS A 43 -2.00 12.36 1.54
N VAL A 44 -1.55 11.19 1.96
CA VAL A 44 -2.05 10.51 3.16
C VAL A 44 -0.96 10.64 4.21
N GLY A 45 -1.08 11.65 5.07
CA GLY A 45 -0.09 11.93 6.11
C GLY A 45 -0.41 11.25 7.44
N VAL A 46 0.40 11.55 8.46
CA VAL A 46 0.22 11.03 9.83
C VAL A 46 -1.10 11.47 10.49
N GLU A 47 -1.76 12.51 9.96
CA GLU A 47 -3.09 12.94 10.39
C GLU A 47 -4.14 11.84 10.24
N PHE A 48 -3.99 10.96 9.25
CA PHE A 48 -4.82 9.78 9.04
C PHE A 48 -4.85 8.86 10.26
N LEU A 49 -3.74 8.79 10.99
CA LEU A 49 -3.58 7.97 12.19
C LEU A 49 -4.26 8.62 13.42
N GLY A 50 -4.71 9.87 13.34
CA GLY A 50 -5.42 10.56 14.41
C GLY A 50 -4.56 10.92 15.63
N ILE A 51 -3.28 11.22 15.42
CA ILE A 51 -2.30 11.51 16.50
C ILE A 51 -2.07 13.03 16.71
N HIS A 52 -2.83 13.90 16.03
CA HIS A 52 -2.61 15.35 16.08
C HIS A 52 -2.58 15.87 17.54
N GLY A 53 -1.43 16.44 17.97
CA GLY A 53 -1.24 17.05 19.30
C GLY A 53 -1.07 16.09 20.50
N THR A 54 -1.04 14.77 20.30
CA THR A 54 -1.06 13.79 21.42
C THR A 54 0.27 13.14 21.80
N ILE A 55 1.37 13.47 21.12
CA ILE A 55 2.69 12.90 21.47
C ILE A 55 3.34 13.69 22.60
N GLU A 56 3.19 15.02 22.60
CA GLU A 56 3.76 15.90 23.64
C GLU A 56 3.15 15.68 25.04
N THR A 57 2.04 14.93 25.13
CA THR A 57 1.29 14.70 26.38
C THR A 57 1.24 13.23 26.82
N GLN A 58 1.89 12.31 26.11
CA GLN A 58 1.91 10.90 26.52
C GLN A 58 2.92 10.68 27.65
N THR A 59 2.43 10.83 28.87
CA THR A 59 3.07 10.45 30.14
C THR A 59 2.77 8.98 30.54
N SER A 60 2.10 8.22 29.67
CA SER A 60 1.57 6.88 29.95
C SER A 60 2.58 5.79 29.54
N SER A 61 2.82 4.80 30.41
CA SER A 61 3.73 3.68 30.10
C SER A 61 3.13 2.61 29.16
N SER A 62 1.85 2.74 28.79
CA SER A 62 1.15 1.80 27.91
C SER A 62 1.36 2.12 26.43
N PRO A 63 1.50 1.11 25.56
CA PRO A 63 1.67 1.36 24.13
C PRO A 63 0.39 1.93 23.50
N LEU A 64 0.52 3.02 22.74
CA LEU A 64 -0.50 3.57 21.86
C LEU A 64 -0.66 2.67 20.64
N ILE A 65 -1.86 2.12 20.46
CA ILE A 65 -2.18 1.26 19.33
C ILE A 65 -3.17 1.98 18.42
N LEU A 66 -2.78 2.16 17.16
CA LEU A 66 -3.57 2.82 16.14
C LEU A 66 -4.11 1.77 15.19
N PHE A 67 -5.41 1.84 14.88
CA PHE A 67 -6.13 0.80 14.13
C PHE A 67 -5.91 -0.62 14.71
N PRO A 68 -6.21 -0.85 16.00
CA PRO A 68 -5.84 -2.09 16.68
C PRO A 68 -6.41 -3.36 16.04
N ASN A 69 -7.61 -3.29 15.43
CA ASN A 69 -8.27 -4.45 14.82
C ASN A 69 -8.32 -4.42 13.28
N LEU A 70 -7.65 -3.48 12.62
CA LEU A 70 -7.76 -3.32 11.17
C LEU A 70 -7.09 -4.49 10.46
N LYS A 71 -7.86 -5.23 9.66
CA LYS A 71 -7.42 -6.43 8.93
C LYS A 71 -7.21 -6.16 7.45
N THR A 72 -8.06 -5.30 6.86
CA THR A 72 -8.06 -4.98 5.43
C THR A 72 -8.04 -3.47 5.25
N LEU A 73 -7.08 -3.00 4.46
CA LEU A 73 -6.97 -1.62 4.02
C LEU A 73 -6.93 -1.58 2.49
N GLU A 74 -7.84 -0.84 1.89
CA GLU A 74 -7.95 -0.72 0.44
C GLU A 74 -8.03 0.74 -0.01
N PHE A 75 -7.19 1.08 -0.98
CA PHE A 75 -7.24 2.34 -1.71
C PHE A 75 -7.51 2.02 -3.17
N ASP A 76 -8.57 2.60 -3.73
CA ASP A 76 -8.94 2.38 -5.12
C ASP A 76 -9.41 3.69 -5.80
N LEU A 77 -8.90 3.95 -7.00
CA LEU A 77 -9.14 5.16 -7.78
C LEU A 77 -8.76 6.45 -7.02
N LEU A 78 -7.49 6.58 -6.62
CA LEU A 78 -6.92 7.81 -6.05
C LEU A 78 -5.92 8.42 -7.04
N PRO A 79 -6.39 9.09 -8.11
CA PRO A 79 -5.55 9.50 -9.24
C PRO A 79 -4.52 10.57 -8.90
N MET A 80 -4.79 11.42 -7.90
CA MET A 80 -3.91 12.52 -7.50
C MET A 80 -2.98 12.17 -6.34
N TRP A 81 -3.05 10.94 -5.80
CA TRP A 81 -2.33 10.57 -4.60
C TRP A 81 -0.84 10.32 -4.89
N GLU A 82 0.02 11.18 -4.37
CA GLU A 82 1.45 11.22 -4.63
C GLU A 82 2.28 10.64 -3.48
N GLU A 83 1.86 10.90 -2.23
CA GLU A 83 2.66 10.59 -1.04
C GLU A 83 1.84 9.85 0.02
N TRP A 84 2.39 8.74 0.52
CA TRP A 84 1.93 8.09 1.74
C TRP A 84 3.01 8.22 2.82
N GLU A 85 2.79 9.11 3.77
CA GLU A 85 3.80 9.45 4.77
C GLU A 85 4.01 8.30 5.76
N GLY A 86 5.27 7.89 5.89
CA GLY A 86 5.71 6.98 6.94
C GLY A 86 6.13 7.72 8.22
N MET A 87 6.56 6.97 9.23
CA MET A 87 6.97 7.51 10.52
C MET A 87 8.44 7.97 10.56
N THR A 88 9.03 8.34 9.42
CA THR A 88 10.49 8.57 9.28
C THR A 88 11.07 9.69 10.14
N ARG A 89 10.27 10.63 10.65
CA ARG A 89 10.76 11.69 11.56
C ARG A 89 10.92 11.24 13.02
N TRP A 90 10.60 9.98 13.34
CA TRP A 90 10.43 9.47 14.71
C TRP A 90 11.44 8.37 15.08
N SER A 91 12.57 8.33 14.39
CA SER A 91 13.78 7.53 14.69
C SER A 91 14.89 8.51 15.11
N GLU A 92 15.65 8.33 16.18
CA GLU A 92 16.54 7.20 16.53
C GLU A 92 16.81 7.12 18.05
N GLU A 93 15.88 7.55 18.91
CA GLU A 93 16.04 7.39 20.36
C GLU A 93 15.37 6.08 20.81
N GLU A 94 16.19 5.06 21.08
CA GLU A 94 15.83 3.66 21.36
C GLU A 94 14.83 3.46 22.52
N ASP A 95 14.59 4.48 23.35
CA ASP A 95 13.70 4.42 24.50
C ASP A 95 12.28 4.98 24.24
N SER A 96 12.08 5.83 23.24
CA SER A 96 10.78 6.47 22.97
C SER A 96 9.93 5.73 21.94
N GLN A 97 10.54 4.84 21.14
CA GLN A 97 9.87 4.10 20.05
C GLN A 97 9.06 2.88 20.49
N LYS A 98 9.22 2.39 21.73
CA LYS A 98 8.57 1.15 22.19
C LYS A 98 7.05 1.26 22.38
N THR A 99 6.48 2.46 22.29
CA THR A 99 5.09 2.68 22.68
C THR A 99 4.10 2.71 21.52
N ILE A 100 4.48 2.94 20.25
CA ILE A 100 3.47 3.09 19.17
C ILE A 100 3.42 1.88 18.26
N LYS A 101 2.24 1.26 18.14
CA LYS A 101 1.95 0.18 17.19
C LYS A 101 0.90 0.64 16.18
N ILE A 102 1.24 0.59 14.89
CA ILE A 102 0.34 0.97 13.80
C ILE A 102 -0.18 -0.30 13.14
N MET A 103 -1.51 -0.44 13.10
CA MET A 103 -2.24 -1.51 12.42
C MET A 103 -1.69 -2.93 12.73
N PRO A 104 -1.61 -3.34 14.01
CA PRO A 104 -0.99 -4.60 14.42
C PRO A 104 -1.74 -5.86 13.96
N CYS A 105 -2.91 -5.73 13.33
CA CYS A 105 -3.68 -6.83 12.77
C CYS A 105 -3.82 -6.78 11.25
N LEU A 106 -3.11 -5.85 10.57
CA LEU A 106 -3.26 -5.66 9.14
C LEU A 106 -2.77 -6.89 8.38
N SER A 107 -3.67 -7.52 7.65
CA SER A 107 -3.43 -8.77 6.94
C SER A 107 -3.47 -8.63 5.42
N SER A 108 -4.25 -7.67 4.90
CA SER A 108 -4.38 -7.40 3.48
C SER A 108 -4.29 -5.90 3.21
N LEU A 109 -3.41 -5.53 2.30
CA LEU A 109 -3.30 -4.18 1.74
C LEU A 109 -3.50 -4.25 0.23
N ARG A 110 -4.45 -3.46 -0.28
CA ARG A 110 -4.81 -3.41 -1.70
C ARG A 110 -4.76 -1.99 -2.23
N MET A 111 -4.12 -1.81 -3.37
CA MET A 111 -3.90 -0.49 -3.98
C MET A 111 -4.14 -0.57 -5.48
N ASN A 112 -5.26 -0.02 -5.92
CA ASN A 112 -5.69 -0.06 -7.32
C ASN A 112 -5.83 1.36 -7.85
N SER A 113 -5.36 1.59 -9.07
CA SER A 113 -5.51 2.90 -9.74
C SER A 113 -5.01 4.09 -8.92
N CYS A 114 -3.76 4.00 -8.45
CA CYS A 114 -3.02 5.04 -7.72
C CYS A 114 -1.75 5.44 -8.51
N PRO A 115 -1.88 6.09 -9.68
CA PRO A 115 -0.80 6.26 -10.65
C PRO A 115 0.36 7.15 -10.19
N LEU A 116 0.09 8.11 -9.30
CA LEU A 116 1.10 9.07 -8.85
C LEU A 116 1.84 8.62 -7.59
N LEU A 117 1.36 7.59 -6.89
CA LEU A 117 1.98 7.14 -5.66
C LEU A 117 3.31 6.44 -5.97
N ARG A 118 4.37 6.83 -5.27
CA ARG A 118 5.73 6.36 -5.57
C ARG A 118 6.32 5.45 -4.52
N THR A 119 5.96 5.66 -3.26
CA THR A 119 6.58 5.00 -2.11
C THR A 119 5.53 4.48 -1.14
N LEU A 120 5.89 3.42 -0.42
CA LEU A 120 5.12 2.89 0.69
C LEU A 120 5.65 3.45 2.01
N PRO A 121 4.79 3.63 3.03
CA PRO A 121 5.24 4.10 4.31
C PRO A 121 6.07 3.03 5.05
N ASN A 122 7.13 3.46 5.72
CA ASN A 122 8.11 2.57 6.36
C ASN A 122 7.53 1.69 7.50
N PHE A 123 6.41 2.09 8.13
CA PHE A 123 5.79 1.31 9.21
C PHE A 123 5.28 -0.04 8.74
N LEU A 124 5.06 -0.24 7.43
CA LEU A 124 4.63 -1.52 6.87
C LEU A 124 5.63 -2.65 7.15
N ARG A 125 6.92 -2.34 7.35
CA ARG A 125 7.95 -3.30 7.81
C ARG A 125 7.57 -4.05 9.07
N ASN A 126 6.78 -3.40 9.94
CA ASN A 126 6.42 -3.93 11.25
C ASN A 126 4.97 -4.43 11.31
N THR A 127 4.27 -4.47 10.17
CA THR A 127 2.89 -4.96 10.08
C THR A 127 2.86 -6.45 9.73
N PRO A 128 1.93 -7.25 10.27
CA PRO A 128 1.83 -8.69 9.99
C PRO A 128 1.09 -8.98 8.67
N LEU A 129 1.41 -8.21 7.63
CA LEU A 129 0.78 -8.32 6.32
C LEU A 129 0.99 -9.71 5.72
N LYS A 130 -0.11 -10.31 5.26
CA LYS A 130 -0.13 -11.62 4.59
C LYS A 130 -0.28 -11.49 3.09
N GLU A 131 -0.94 -10.43 2.64
CA GLU A 131 -1.18 -10.15 1.22
C GLU A 131 -1.00 -8.66 0.92
N LEU A 132 -0.20 -8.36 -0.11
CA LEU A 132 -0.11 -7.05 -0.75
C LEU A 132 -0.53 -7.20 -2.21
N VAL A 133 -1.49 -6.39 -2.65
CA VAL A 133 -1.93 -6.34 -4.04
C VAL A 133 -1.80 -4.91 -4.55
N ILE A 134 -1.04 -4.74 -5.63
CA ILE A 134 -0.90 -3.46 -6.33
C ILE A 134 -1.24 -3.68 -7.80
N ASP A 135 -2.14 -2.89 -8.37
CA ASP A 135 -2.42 -2.94 -9.80
C ASP A 135 -1.23 -2.39 -10.62
N GLU A 136 -0.52 -3.25 -11.35
CA GLU A 136 0.65 -2.85 -12.15
C GLU A 136 0.28 -1.93 -13.32
N VAL A 137 -0.95 -2.00 -13.84
CA VAL A 137 -1.37 -1.21 -15.02
C VAL A 137 -1.55 0.26 -14.66
N TYR A 138 -2.22 0.52 -13.53
CA TYR A 138 -2.58 1.87 -13.12
C TYR A 138 -1.75 2.43 -11.96
N SER A 139 -0.84 1.63 -11.37
CA SER A 139 0.07 2.04 -10.29
C SER A 139 1.52 1.64 -10.60
N LEU A 140 1.92 1.80 -11.87
CA LEU A 140 3.19 1.29 -12.43
C LEU A 140 4.43 1.72 -11.61
N THR A 141 4.51 2.98 -11.22
CA THR A 141 5.67 3.53 -10.48
C THR A 141 5.88 2.80 -9.16
N LEU A 142 4.81 2.66 -8.37
CA LEU A 142 4.82 1.93 -7.10
C LEU A 142 5.13 0.45 -7.32
N ALA A 143 4.46 -0.18 -8.29
CA ALA A 143 4.64 -1.59 -8.61
C ALA A 143 6.10 -1.91 -8.98
N GLN A 144 6.76 -1.06 -9.78
CA GLN A 144 8.18 -1.20 -10.09
C GLN A 144 9.06 -1.04 -8.86
N GLY A 145 8.74 -0.10 -7.96
CA GLY A 145 9.43 0.07 -6.68
C GLY A 145 9.33 -1.15 -5.76
N CYS A 146 8.24 -1.91 -5.87
CA CYS A 146 7.95 -3.11 -5.08
C CYS A 146 8.60 -4.40 -5.60
N ARG A 147 9.37 -4.35 -6.70
CA ARG A 147 10.12 -5.52 -7.18
C ARG A 147 11.39 -5.73 -6.36
N LYS A 148 11.87 -6.98 -6.27
CA LYS A 148 13.05 -7.32 -5.48
C LYS A 148 14.28 -6.53 -5.92
N GLY A 149 15.02 -6.01 -4.94
CA GLY A 149 16.20 -5.15 -5.16
C GLY A 149 15.87 -3.70 -5.52
N ARG A 150 14.59 -3.28 -5.47
CA ARG A 150 14.16 -1.89 -5.68
C ARG A 150 13.82 -1.21 -4.36
N GLY A 151 13.57 0.10 -4.42
CA GLY A 151 13.48 0.97 -3.24
C GLY A 151 12.47 0.54 -2.19
N GLU A 152 11.32 -0.01 -2.59
CA GLU A 152 10.26 -0.41 -1.65
C GLU A 152 10.42 -1.82 -1.11
N TRP A 153 11.30 -2.64 -1.70
CA TRP A 153 11.44 -4.05 -1.31
C TRP A 153 11.71 -4.25 0.19
N PRO A 154 12.57 -3.47 0.86
CA PRO A 154 12.79 -3.61 2.30
C PRO A 154 11.53 -3.33 3.15
N ASN A 155 10.53 -2.62 2.62
CA ASN A 155 9.27 -2.34 3.30
C ASN A 155 8.29 -3.52 3.28
N ILE A 156 8.47 -4.47 2.34
CA ILE A 156 7.46 -5.48 2.01
C ILE A 156 8.02 -6.90 1.86
N SER A 157 9.34 -7.09 1.93
CA SER A 157 9.99 -8.38 1.66
C SER A 157 9.55 -9.50 2.60
N HIS A 158 9.07 -9.17 3.80
CA HIS A 158 8.53 -10.11 4.79
C HIS A 158 7.12 -10.60 4.46
N ILE A 159 6.41 -9.96 3.52
CA ILE A 159 5.02 -10.30 3.17
C ILE A 159 5.00 -11.57 2.31
N PRO A 160 4.32 -12.66 2.71
CA PRO A 160 4.41 -13.93 2.00
C PRO A 160 3.77 -13.89 0.61
N ASN A 161 2.73 -13.08 0.40
CA ASN A 161 2.04 -12.97 -0.88
C ASN A 161 2.04 -11.52 -1.39
N ILE A 162 2.81 -11.28 -2.46
CA ILE A 162 2.89 -9.98 -3.14
C ILE A 162 2.45 -10.18 -4.59
N LYS A 163 1.34 -9.54 -4.96
CA LYS A 163 0.79 -9.53 -6.31
C LYS A 163 0.96 -8.16 -6.94
N LEU A 164 1.58 -8.12 -8.11
CA LEU A 164 1.64 -6.93 -8.95
C LEU A 164 0.84 -7.21 -10.22
N GLY A 165 -0.30 -6.54 -10.37
CA GLY A 165 -1.30 -6.88 -11.40
C GLY A 165 -1.84 -8.29 -11.19
N PHE A 166 -1.71 -9.14 -12.21
CA PHE A 166 -2.18 -10.53 -12.19
C PHE A 166 -1.10 -11.54 -11.78
N GLU A 167 0.13 -11.09 -11.57
CA GLU A 167 1.29 -11.96 -11.32
C GLU A 167 1.71 -11.92 -9.84
N PHE A 168 2.07 -13.08 -9.30
CA PHE A 168 2.75 -13.15 -8.01
C PHE A 168 4.23 -12.85 -8.21
N VAL A 169 4.74 -11.84 -7.51
CA VAL A 169 6.19 -11.60 -7.40
C VAL A 169 6.76 -12.35 -6.20
N GLN A 170 5.94 -12.56 -5.17
CA GLN A 170 6.25 -13.42 -4.05
C GLN A 170 4.99 -14.20 -3.68
N LYS A 171 5.10 -15.51 -3.51
CA LYS A 171 3.98 -16.39 -3.12
C LYS A 171 4.46 -17.34 -2.05
N ASP A 172 3.70 -17.44 -0.96
CA ASP A 172 4.05 -18.26 0.21
C ASP A 172 5.49 -18.02 0.72
N GLY A 173 5.96 -16.77 0.61
CA GLY A 173 7.32 -16.36 1.01
C GLY A 173 8.42 -16.68 -0.01
N VAL A 174 8.09 -17.33 -1.13
CA VAL A 174 9.03 -17.65 -2.21
C VAL A 174 8.93 -16.61 -3.31
N TYR A 175 10.04 -15.95 -3.59
CA TYR A 175 10.16 -15.01 -4.71
C TYR A 175 10.03 -15.76 -6.03
N GLN A 176 9.16 -15.28 -6.91
CA GLN A 176 8.93 -15.86 -8.23
C GLN A 176 9.91 -15.20 -9.21
N THR A 177 10.91 -15.94 -9.66
CA THR A 177 11.72 -15.56 -10.82
C THR A 177 10.94 -15.87 -12.09
N ASP A 178 11.01 -14.99 -13.08
CA ASP A 178 10.55 -15.35 -14.41
C ASP A 178 11.43 -16.53 -14.89
N ASP A 179 10.88 -17.74 -14.97
CA ASP A 179 11.54 -18.90 -15.57
C ASP A 179 11.70 -18.65 -17.08
N ASP A 180 12.68 -17.82 -17.46
CA ASP A 180 13.16 -17.60 -18.82
C ASP A 180 14.58 -17.01 -18.78
N GLU A 181 15.49 -17.70 -18.07
CA GLU A 181 16.93 -17.48 -18.21
C GLU A 181 17.58 -18.69 -18.91
N THR A 182 17.16 -18.97 -20.14
CA THR A 182 18.08 -19.59 -21.10
C THR A 182 19.09 -18.53 -21.55
N PRO A 183 20.40 -18.74 -21.33
CA PRO A 183 21.40 -17.75 -21.73
C PRO A 183 21.58 -17.83 -23.25
N SER A 184 21.02 -16.87 -23.97
CA SER A 184 21.48 -16.58 -25.32
C SER A 184 21.51 -15.08 -25.55
N ALA A 185 22.72 -14.65 -25.91
CA ALA A 185 23.13 -13.29 -26.13
C ALA A 185 22.19 -12.55 -27.09
N VAL A 186 21.82 -11.33 -26.68
CA VAL A 186 21.93 -10.08 -27.42
C VAL A 186 20.93 -9.12 -26.79
N SER A 187 21.48 -8.11 -26.14
CA SER A 187 20.80 -6.95 -25.58
C SER A 187 20.02 -6.20 -26.66
N THR A 188 18.70 -6.22 -26.58
CA THR A 188 17.87 -5.05 -26.92
C THR A 188 16.65 -4.99 -26.00
N SER A 189 16.43 -3.80 -25.46
CA SER A 189 15.30 -3.41 -24.61
C SER A 189 13.97 -3.63 -25.34
N SER A 190 13.38 -4.82 -25.17
CA SER A 190 12.07 -5.19 -25.75
C SER A 190 11.15 -5.89 -24.74
N SER A 191 11.57 -6.03 -23.48
CA SER A 191 10.84 -6.82 -22.47
C SER A 191 9.44 -6.27 -22.18
N GLY A 192 9.28 -4.95 -22.11
CA GLY A 192 7.97 -4.31 -21.88
C GLY A 192 6.96 -4.55 -23.02
N ILE A 193 7.41 -4.45 -24.27
CA ILE A 193 6.55 -4.64 -25.45
C ILE A 193 6.15 -6.11 -25.60
N LYS A 194 7.08 -7.05 -25.37
CA LYS A 194 6.78 -8.50 -25.41
C LYS A 194 5.76 -8.88 -24.33
N LYS A 195 5.89 -8.33 -23.11
CA LYS A 195 4.96 -8.57 -22.01
C LYS A 195 3.58 -7.94 -22.27
N PHE A 196 3.56 -6.72 -22.82
CA PHE A 196 2.33 -6.04 -23.24
C PHE A 196 1.58 -6.81 -24.34
N LEU A 197 2.30 -7.28 -25.36
CA LEU A 197 1.73 -8.09 -26.46
C LEU A 197 1.21 -9.44 -25.96
N LYS A 198 1.95 -10.12 -25.07
CA LYS A 198 1.53 -11.40 -24.47
C LYS A 198 0.22 -11.23 -23.67
N ASN A 199 0.08 -10.10 -22.96
CA ASN A 199 -1.16 -9.77 -22.24
C ASN A 199 -2.31 -9.37 -23.17
N TYR A 200 -2.05 -8.62 -24.25
CA TYR A 200 -3.05 -8.26 -25.27
C TYR A 200 -3.64 -9.49 -25.98
N LEU A 201 -2.77 -10.43 -26.37
CA LEU A 201 -3.16 -11.70 -27.02
C LEU A 201 -3.98 -12.60 -26.09
N ARG A 202 -3.70 -12.60 -24.78
CA ARG A 202 -4.44 -13.39 -23.79
C ARG A 202 -5.86 -12.89 -23.54
N LEU A 203 -6.12 -11.60 -23.79
CA LEU A 203 -7.43 -10.95 -23.61
C LEU A 203 -8.29 -10.94 -24.90
N GLY A 204 -7.78 -11.45 -26.02
CA GLY A 204 -8.51 -11.46 -27.30
C GLY A 204 -8.76 -10.07 -27.90
N LEU A 205 -8.01 -9.05 -27.47
CA LEU A 205 -8.16 -7.66 -27.93
C LEU A 205 -7.29 -7.42 -29.17
N ALA A 206 -7.84 -6.71 -30.17
CA ALA A 206 -7.08 -6.32 -31.36
C ALA A 206 -5.95 -5.35 -31.00
N LEU A 207 -4.79 -5.50 -31.66
CA LEU A 207 -3.63 -4.65 -31.41
C LEU A 207 -3.94 -3.19 -31.79
N PRO A 208 -3.53 -2.20 -30.96
CA PRO A 208 -3.72 -0.79 -31.29
C PRO A 208 -2.84 -0.44 -32.50
N GLY A 209 -3.47 -0.14 -33.64
CA GLY A 209 -2.77 0.28 -34.87
C GLY A 209 -3.14 -0.47 -36.16
N GLN A 210 -4.11 -1.40 -36.13
CA GLN A 210 -4.74 -1.91 -37.36
C GLN A 210 -6.18 -1.40 -37.44
N ALA A 211 -6.34 -0.26 -38.11
CA ALA A 211 -7.58 0.21 -38.72
C ALA A 211 -7.24 0.72 -40.12
#